data_AF-A0A0N1PI13-F1
#
_entry.id   AF-A0A0N1PI13-F1
#
_cell.length_a   1.000
_cell.length_b   1.000
_cell.length_c   1.000
_cell.angle_alpha   90.00
_cell.angle_beta   90.00
_cell.angle_gamma   90.00
#
_symmetry.space_group_name_H-M   'P 1'
#
loop_
_entity.id
_entity.type
_entity.pdbx_description
1 polymer ?
#
loop_
_entity_poly.entity_id
_entity_poly.type
_entity_poly.pdbx_seq_one_letter_code
_entity_poly.pdbx_strand_id
1 'polypeptide(L)'
;MIKDLKDRLKSHRPYIPPLEGVGFEYGFNSKQMNSWVKYWAEEYPFAAREQLFNKYPQFKTNIQGLDIHFIRVKPEVPAGVQTVPLLLLHGWPGSVREFDAAIPLLTAVSKDRDFALELIVPSLPGYGFSSVCLSF
;
A
#
# COMPACT_ATOMS: atom_id res chain seq x y z
N MET A 1 12.40 -11.71 8.75
CA MET A 1 12.25 -10.83 7.57
C MET A 1 13.00 -9.51 7.75
N ILE A 2 12.63 -8.62 8.70
CA ILE A 2 13.25 -7.27 8.83
C ILE A 2 14.78 -7.33 8.99
N LYS A 3 15.31 -8.23 9.83
CA LYS A 3 16.76 -8.41 9.99
C LYS A 3 17.45 -8.77 8.67
N ASP A 4 16.92 -9.77 7.96
CA ASP A 4 17.45 -10.21 6.66
C ASP A 4 17.43 -9.07 5.63
N LEU A 5 16.33 -8.30 5.56
CA LEU A 5 16.25 -7.11 4.71
C LEU A 5 17.36 -6.10 5.05
N LYS A 6 17.54 -5.77 6.33
CA LYS A 6 18.58 -4.83 6.78
C LYS A 6 19.99 -5.35 6.45
N ASP A 7 20.24 -6.64 6.64
CA ASP A 7 21.54 -7.25 6.34
C ASP A 7 21.84 -7.19 4.82
N ARG A 8 20.84 -7.44 3.97
CA ARG A 8 20.95 -7.30 2.51
C ARG A 8 21.13 -5.86 2.05
N LEU A 9 20.39 -4.92 2.63
CA LEU A 9 20.53 -3.49 2.35
C LEU A 9 21.94 -3.02 2.71
N LYS A 10 22.52 -3.48 3.83
CA LYS A 10 23.89 -3.11 4.24
C LYS A 10 24.99 -3.78 3.41
N SER A 11 24.70 -4.94 2.83
CA SER A 11 25.67 -5.75 2.07
C SER A 11 25.53 -5.58 0.55
N HIS A 12 24.97 -4.45 0.10
CA HIS A 12 24.77 -4.18 -1.32
C HIS A 12 26.12 -3.98 -2.04
N ARG A 13 26.16 -4.25 -3.35
CA ARG A 13 27.34 -3.97 -4.18
C ARG A 13 27.49 -2.47 -4.44
N PRO A 14 28.71 -1.95 -4.65
CA PRO A 14 28.92 -0.57 -5.07
C PRO A 14 28.10 -0.21 -6.33
N TYR A 15 27.51 0.98 -6.35
CA TYR A 15 26.74 1.47 -7.48
C TYR A 15 27.66 2.09 -8.55
N ILE A 16 27.27 1.95 -9.83
CA ILE A 16 27.97 2.60 -10.93
C ILE A 16 27.68 4.11 -10.87
N PRO A 17 28.71 4.99 -10.92
CA PRO A 17 28.50 6.44 -10.93
C PRO A 17 27.65 6.88 -12.14
N PRO A 18 26.72 7.84 -11.96
CA PRO A 18 25.93 8.33 -13.07
C PRO A 18 26.74 9.33 -13.91
N LEU A 19 26.29 9.58 -15.14
CA LEU A 19 26.81 10.68 -15.95
C LEU A 19 26.57 12.02 -15.25
N GLU A 20 27.42 13.00 -15.55
CA GLU A 20 27.31 14.34 -14.97
C GLU A 20 26.11 15.10 -15.57
N GLY A 21 25.35 15.80 -14.73
CA GLY A 21 24.26 16.68 -15.18
C GLY A 21 22.96 16.01 -15.69
N VAL A 22 22.90 14.68 -15.84
CA VAL A 22 21.77 14.00 -16.51
C VAL A 22 20.51 13.78 -15.66
N GLY A 23 20.53 14.18 -14.37
CA GLY A 23 19.40 13.98 -13.47
C GLY A 23 18.90 12.52 -13.46
N PHE A 24 17.66 12.30 -13.92
CA PHE A 24 16.99 10.99 -14.01
C PHE A 24 16.71 10.54 -15.47
N GLU A 25 17.28 11.21 -16.47
CA GLU A 25 17.01 10.94 -17.90
C GLU A 25 17.40 9.52 -18.33
N TYR A 26 18.38 8.92 -17.64
CA TYR A 26 18.85 7.54 -17.87
C TYR A 26 18.28 6.56 -16.83
N GLY A 27 17.16 6.89 -16.21
CA GLY A 27 16.57 6.15 -15.11
C GLY A 27 17.06 6.64 -13.75
N PHE A 28 16.98 5.77 -12.74
CA PHE A 28 17.23 6.18 -11.35
C PHE A 28 18.68 6.63 -11.15
N ASN A 29 18.87 7.85 -10.62
CA ASN A 29 20.21 8.39 -10.38
C ASN A 29 20.90 7.68 -9.20
N SER A 30 22.01 6.99 -9.47
CA SER A 30 22.70 6.19 -8.46
C SER A 30 23.31 7.00 -7.30
N LYS A 31 23.55 8.31 -7.46
CA LYS A 31 23.97 9.18 -6.34
C LYS A 31 22.91 9.28 -5.25
N GLN A 32 21.63 9.07 -5.59
CA GLN A 32 20.54 9.06 -4.61
C GLN A 32 20.53 7.75 -3.80
N MET A 33 20.98 6.63 -4.35
CA MET A 33 20.73 5.31 -3.77
C MET A 33 21.26 5.16 -2.33
N ASN A 34 22.42 5.72 -2.02
CA ASN A 34 23.01 5.65 -0.68
C ASN A 34 22.10 6.25 0.40
N SER A 35 21.44 7.39 0.14
CA SER A 35 20.56 8.02 1.15
C SER A 35 19.28 7.19 1.36
N TRP A 36 18.70 6.67 0.28
CA TRP A 36 17.51 5.82 0.35
C TRP A 36 17.78 4.50 1.09
N VAL A 37 18.88 3.83 0.77
CA VAL A 37 19.26 2.56 1.41
C VAL A 37 19.59 2.76 2.87
N LYS A 38 20.33 3.82 3.21
CA LYS A 38 20.65 4.16 4.60
C LYS A 38 19.38 4.41 5.41
N TYR A 39 18.50 5.28 4.92
CA TYR A 39 17.24 5.58 5.58
C TYR A 39 16.41 4.30 5.80
N TRP A 40 16.30 3.44 4.79
CA TRP A 40 15.52 2.21 4.90
C TRP A 40 16.12 1.22 5.91
N ALA A 41 17.44 1.07 5.94
CA ALA A 41 18.11 0.14 6.84
C ALA A 41 18.13 0.62 8.30
N GLU A 42 18.25 1.93 8.52
CA GLU A 42 18.59 2.51 9.82
C GLU A 42 17.43 3.29 10.46
N GLU A 43 16.68 4.05 9.68
CA GLU A 43 15.76 5.08 10.18
C GLU A 43 14.28 4.74 9.94
N TYR A 44 13.96 3.90 8.95
CA TYR A 44 12.58 3.55 8.63
C TYR A 44 11.91 2.79 9.79
N PRO A 45 10.82 3.34 10.38
CA PRO A 45 10.28 2.83 11.64
C PRO A 45 9.31 1.67 11.41
N PHE A 46 9.83 0.47 11.10
CA PHE A 46 9.04 -0.71 10.71
C PHE A 46 7.84 -0.99 11.63
N ALA A 47 8.02 -0.97 12.96
CA ALA A 47 6.93 -1.22 13.90
C ALA A 47 5.81 -0.17 13.81
N ALA A 48 6.17 1.11 13.69
CA ALA A 48 5.19 2.18 13.52
C ALA A 48 4.47 2.10 12.16
N ARG A 49 5.15 1.58 11.13
CA ARG A 49 4.56 1.39 9.80
C ARG A 49 3.60 0.22 9.78
N GLU A 50 3.93 -0.89 10.44
CA GLU A 50 3.02 -2.02 10.63
C GLU A 50 1.74 -1.59 11.36
N GLN A 51 1.86 -0.81 12.43
CA GLN A 51 0.69 -0.24 13.11
C GLN A 51 -0.15 0.65 12.18
N LEU A 52 0.50 1.48 11.36
CA LEU A 52 -0.20 2.30 10.36
C LEU A 52 -0.94 1.45 9.33
N PHE A 53 -0.34 0.37 8.83
CA PHE A 53 -1.01 -0.54 7.89
C PHE A 53 -2.20 -1.27 8.55
N ASN A 54 -2.10 -1.62 9.83
CA ASN A 54 -3.14 -2.33 10.57
C ASN A 54 -4.23 -1.42 11.17
N LYS A 55 -4.17 -0.09 10.93
CA LYS A 55 -5.20 0.89 11.32
C LYS A 55 -6.60 0.52 10.81
N TYR A 56 -6.69 -0.07 9.62
CA TYR A 56 -7.96 -0.42 9.00
C TYR A 56 -8.22 -1.93 9.08
N PRO A 57 -9.48 -2.37 9.23
CA PRO A 57 -9.84 -3.78 9.19
C PRO A 57 -9.45 -4.42 7.84
N GLN A 58 -8.63 -5.47 7.92
CA GLN A 58 -8.14 -6.24 6.78
C GLN A 58 -8.65 -7.68 6.87
N PHE A 59 -9.01 -8.24 5.73
CA PHE A 59 -9.63 -9.55 5.63
C PHE A 59 -9.01 -10.35 4.50
N LYS A 60 -9.20 -11.67 4.56
CA LYS A 60 -8.96 -12.59 3.45
C LYS A 60 -10.17 -13.48 3.24
N THR A 61 -10.44 -13.79 1.99
CA THR A 61 -11.46 -14.79 1.62
C THR A 61 -11.01 -15.54 0.39
N ASN A 62 -11.43 -16.80 0.27
CA ASN A 62 -11.08 -17.61 -0.89
C ASN A 62 -12.08 -17.36 -2.03
N ILE A 63 -11.58 -16.95 -3.19
CA ILE A 63 -12.36 -16.72 -4.40
C ILE A 63 -11.69 -17.48 -5.53
N GLN A 64 -12.39 -18.47 -6.10
CA GLN A 64 -11.89 -19.29 -7.21
C GLN A 64 -10.53 -19.95 -6.90
N GLY A 65 -10.31 -20.39 -5.65
CA GLY A 65 -9.07 -21.04 -5.22
C GLY A 65 -7.94 -20.08 -4.82
N LEU A 66 -8.16 -18.76 -4.92
CA LEU A 66 -7.18 -17.74 -4.53
C LEU A 66 -7.61 -17.05 -3.23
N ASP A 67 -6.69 -16.89 -2.28
CA ASP A 67 -6.95 -16.08 -1.10
C ASP A 67 -6.78 -14.60 -1.47
N ILE A 68 -7.90 -13.88 -1.50
CA ILE A 68 -7.97 -12.48 -1.88
C ILE A 68 -7.98 -11.63 -0.60
N HIS A 69 -6.95 -10.79 -0.46
CA HIS A 69 -6.85 -9.80 0.59
C HIS A 69 -7.66 -8.55 0.23
N PHE A 70 -8.36 -7.97 1.21
CA PHE A 70 -9.00 -6.66 1.07
C PHE A 70 -9.10 -5.91 2.40
N ILE A 71 -9.04 -4.59 2.32
CA ILE A 71 -9.44 -3.68 3.40
C ILE A 71 -10.93 -3.41 3.27
N ARG A 72 -11.67 -3.41 4.39
CA ARG A 72 -13.07 -2.97 4.43
C ARG A 72 -13.24 -1.91 5.50
N VAL A 73 -13.70 -0.72 5.10
CA VAL A 73 -13.97 0.39 6.01
C VAL A 73 -15.43 0.78 5.89
N LYS A 74 -16.20 0.51 6.95
CA LYS A 74 -17.62 0.82 7.02
C LYS A 74 -17.83 2.07 7.89
N PRO A 75 -18.47 3.13 7.39
CA PRO A 75 -18.76 4.32 8.20
C PRO A 75 -19.88 4.02 9.20
N GLU A 76 -19.82 4.67 10.36
CA GLU A 76 -20.95 4.75 11.29
C GLU A 76 -21.88 5.88 10.83
N VAL A 77 -23.10 5.54 10.41
CA VAL A 77 -24.06 6.49 9.82
C VAL A 77 -25.27 6.69 10.74
N PRO A 78 -25.79 7.93 10.85
CA PRO A 78 -27.04 8.19 11.57
C PRO A 78 -28.25 7.64 10.80
N ALA A 79 -29.38 7.51 11.49
CA ALA A 79 -30.63 7.09 10.87
C ALA A 79 -31.00 8.04 9.70
N GLY A 80 -31.44 7.46 8.59
CA GLY A 80 -31.79 8.19 7.38
C GLY A 80 -30.63 8.44 6.41
N VAL A 81 -29.38 8.12 6.77
CA VAL A 81 -28.23 8.16 5.85
C VAL A 81 -27.95 6.77 5.29
N GLN A 82 -27.96 6.64 3.96
CA GLN A 82 -27.70 5.38 3.28
C GLN A 82 -26.19 5.03 3.30
N THR A 83 -25.85 3.76 3.50
CA THR A 83 -24.48 3.27 3.27
C THR A 83 -24.37 2.72 1.86
N VAL A 84 -23.44 3.25 1.06
CA VAL A 84 -23.23 2.85 -0.35
C VAL A 84 -21.85 2.19 -0.49
N PRO A 85 -21.77 0.93 -0.97
CA PRO A 85 -20.50 0.25 -1.14
C PRO A 85 -19.75 0.77 -2.38
N LEU A 86 -18.46 1.04 -2.23
CA LEU A 86 -17.54 1.45 -3.30
C LEU A 86 -16.31 0.53 -3.32
N LEU A 87 -16.05 -0.07 -4.49
CA LEU A 87 -14.85 -0.87 -4.74
C LEU A 87 -13.74 0.04 -5.29
N LEU A 88 -12.58 0.07 -4.62
CA LEU A 88 -11.42 0.85 -5.04
C LEU A 88 -10.28 -0.08 -5.48
N LEU A 89 -9.86 0.05 -6.74
CA LEU A 89 -8.84 -0.81 -7.35
C LEU A 89 -7.55 -0.01 -7.56
N HIS A 90 -6.43 -0.54 -7.06
CA HIS A 90 -5.09 0.01 -7.33
C HIS A 90 -4.54 -0.53 -8.67
N GLY A 91 -3.45 0.07 -9.15
CA GLY A 91 -2.72 -0.38 -10.35
C GLY A 91 -1.33 -0.94 -10.04
N TRP A 92 -0.47 -0.95 -11.06
CA TRP A 92 0.97 -1.24 -10.95
C TRP A 92 1.77 0.05 -11.19
N PRO A 93 2.88 0.32 -10.46
CA PRO A 93 3.52 -0.46 -9.39
C PRO A 93 2.92 -0.18 -7.99
N GLY A 94 1.62 0.12 -7.96
CA GLY A 94 0.88 0.53 -6.78
C GLY A 94 0.42 -0.61 -5.85
N SER A 95 -0.34 -0.23 -4.82
CA SER A 95 -0.95 -1.15 -3.87
C SER A 95 -2.09 -0.46 -3.10
N VAL A 96 -2.79 -1.21 -2.25
CA VAL A 96 -3.82 -0.67 -1.34
C VAL A 96 -3.33 0.49 -0.46
N ARG A 97 -2.00 0.65 -0.30
CA ARG A 97 -1.39 1.78 0.43
C ARG A 97 -1.74 3.14 -0.17
N GLU A 98 -2.02 3.23 -1.46
CA GLU A 98 -2.34 4.50 -2.14
C GLU A 98 -3.58 5.16 -1.55
N PHE A 99 -4.50 4.39 -0.98
CA PHE A 99 -5.79 4.88 -0.50
C PHE A 99 -5.81 5.33 0.96
N ASP A 100 -4.75 5.10 1.76
CA ASP A 100 -4.74 5.41 3.21
C ASP A 100 -5.14 6.86 3.53
N ALA A 101 -4.69 7.82 2.72
CA ALA A 101 -5.04 9.23 2.89
C ALA A 101 -6.45 9.57 2.37
N ALA A 102 -6.96 8.81 1.39
CA ALA A 102 -8.27 9.04 0.78
C ALA A 102 -9.42 8.42 1.59
N ILE A 103 -9.18 7.27 2.25
CA ILE A 103 -10.18 6.56 3.06
C ILE A 103 -10.94 7.49 4.01
N PRO A 104 -10.32 8.28 4.90
CA PRO A 104 -11.07 9.09 5.85
C PRO A 104 -11.92 10.18 5.17
N LEU A 105 -11.51 10.68 4.01
CA LEU A 105 -12.25 11.68 3.24
C LEU A 105 -13.47 11.05 2.56
N LEU A 106 -13.29 9.85 2.00
CA LEU A 106 -14.35 9.12 1.29
C LEU A 106 -15.41 8.56 2.25
N THR A 107 -14.99 8.07 3.43
CA THR A 107 -15.91 7.53 4.45
C THR A 107 -16.51 8.59 5.36
N ALA A 108 -16.14 9.87 5.22
CA ALA A 108 -16.66 10.94 6.06
C ALA A 108 -18.19 11.07 5.90
N VAL A 109 -18.92 11.10 7.01
CA VAL A 109 -20.36 11.40 7.00
C VAL A 109 -20.53 12.92 6.95
N SER A 110 -21.28 13.42 5.96
CA SER A 110 -21.62 14.84 5.84
C SER A 110 -23.12 15.04 5.97
N LYS A 111 -23.55 16.19 6.48
CA LYS A 111 -24.97 16.60 6.51
C LYS A 111 -25.50 16.99 5.13
N ASP A 112 -24.60 17.29 4.20
CA ASP A 112 -24.95 17.71 2.82
C ASP A 112 -25.15 16.52 1.88
N ARG A 113 -24.95 15.29 2.36
CA ARG A 113 -25.14 14.05 1.61
C ARG A 113 -26.12 13.16 2.36
N ASP A 114 -27.03 12.54 1.63
CA ASP A 114 -27.95 11.50 2.11
C ASP A 114 -27.29 10.11 2.15
N PHE A 115 -26.02 10.00 1.76
CA PHE A 115 -25.25 8.76 1.82
C PHE A 115 -23.83 8.93 2.39
N ALA A 116 -23.28 7.82 2.86
CA ALA A 116 -21.86 7.66 3.18
C ALA A 116 -21.29 6.42 2.48
N LEU A 117 -20.00 6.46 2.15
CA LEU A 117 -19.35 5.37 1.42
C LEU A 117 -18.78 4.32 2.36
N GLU A 118 -19.15 3.06 2.14
CA GLU A 118 -18.42 1.90 2.64
C GLU A 118 -17.38 1.50 1.60
N LEU A 119 -16.12 1.38 1.99
CA LEU A 119 -15.03 1.10 1.06
C LEU A 119 -14.60 -0.37 1.13
N ILE A 120 -14.41 -0.98 -0.04
CA ILE A 120 -13.75 -2.26 -0.21
C ILE A 120 -12.52 -2.03 -1.09
N VAL A 121 -11.33 -2.34 -0.57
CA VAL A 121 -10.05 -2.06 -1.23
C VAL A 121 -9.24 -3.36 -1.32
N PRO A 122 -9.45 -4.17 -2.37
CA PRO A 122 -8.72 -5.42 -2.53
C PRO A 122 -7.28 -5.19 -2.99
N SER A 123 -6.39 -6.11 -2.59
CA SER A 123 -5.16 -6.34 -3.34
C SER A 123 -5.48 -7.18 -4.57
N LEU A 124 -5.05 -6.73 -5.75
CA LEU A 124 -5.21 -7.50 -6.99
C LEU A 124 -4.55 -8.89 -6.87
N PRO A 125 -5.04 -9.93 -7.58
CA PRO A 125 -4.40 -11.24 -7.59
C PRO A 125 -2.91 -11.14 -7.96
N GLY A 126 -2.03 -11.76 -7.15
CA GLY A 126 -0.58 -11.66 -7.28
C GLY A 126 0.04 -10.36 -6.74
N TYR A 127 -0.74 -9.44 -6.16
CA TYR A 127 -0.25 -8.22 -5.53
C TYR A 127 -0.41 -8.28 -4.01
N GLY A 128 0.54 -7.65 -3.31
CA GLY A 128 0.48 -7.43 -1.86
C GLY A 128 0.27 -8.72 -1.09
N PHE A 129 -0.89 -8.84 -0.44
CA PHE A 129 -1.23 -9.99 0.42
C PHE A 129 -2.20 -10.99 -0.24
N SER A 130 -2.58 -10.79 -1.50
CA SER A 130 -3.40 -11.73 -2.26
C SER A 130 -2.55 -12.82 -2.91
N SER A 131 -3.08 -14.04 -3.01
CA SER A 131 -2.39 -15.15 -3.66
C SER A 131 -2.04 -14.85 -5.11
N VAL A 132 -0.90 -15.37 -5.57
CA VAL A 132 -0.54 -15.39 -6.99
C VAL A 132 -1.33 -16.49 -7.69
N CYS A 133 -1.78 -16.23 -8.92
CA CYS A 133 -2.29 -17.30 -9.77
C CYS A 133 -1.09 -18.13 -10.24
N LEU A 134 -0.93 -19.34 -9.71
CA LEU A 134 0.02 -20.30 -10.24
C LEU A 134 -0.63 -20.97 -11.44
N SER A 135 -0.20 -20.61 -12.65
CA SER A 135 -0.49 -21.40 -13.84
C SER A 135 0.22 -22.74 -13.70
N PHE A 136 -0.55 -23.81 -13.54
CA PHE A 136 -0.08 -25.19 -13.71
C PHE A 136 -0.02 -25.55 -15.20
#